data_AF-A0A1U7I8C3-F1
#
_entry.id   AF-A0A1U7I8C3-F1
#
_cell.length_a   1.000
_cell.length_b   1.000
_cell.length_c   1.000
_cell.angle_alpha   90.00
_cell.angle_beta   90.00
_cell.angle_gamma   90.00
#
_symmetry.space_group_name_H-M   'P 1'
#
loop_
_entity.id
_entity.type
_entity.pdbx_description
1 polymer ?
#
loop_
_entity_poly.entity_id
_entity_poly.type
_entity_poly.pdbx_seq_one_letter_code
_entity_poly.pdbx_strand_id
1 'polypeptide(L)'
;MNKEQYHLIKHGFTFTLIFLGLINYSVLGLAQPTSPIEQSSNQIKIRFQQQDSDGSSRGRPGRRGGTGSRGDCPPVDLQLTALIPSSNLGSFVEAHPTLWFYIPYKSSEVTTAEFSLQDEQNNDVYRTNFTLPNTPGTVSLSLAQAPPLEINKKYQWYVKVYCSQQKLSAPVFIRGWVERVALKPELAKQLQTATTPRERVAFYAQNGIWYSALTELAKLRIAQPQNATVNNDWASLLRDVGLENLVQKPVAGEVNLHKK
;
A
#
# COMPACT_ATOMS: atom_id res chain seq x y z
N MET A 1 19.46 -69.33 -97.41
CA MET A 1 20.54 -69.45 -96.41
C MET A 1 19.96 -69.12 -95.05
N ASN A 2 19.93 -70.13 -94.17
CA ASN A 2 19.83 -70.14 -92.70
C ASN A 2 18.81 -69.21 -92.03
N LYS A 3 17.71 -69.73 -91.46
CA LYS A 3 17.52 -70.59 -90.26
C LYS A 3 17.13 -69.77 -89.02
N GLU A 4 15.98 -70.17 -88.46
CA GLU A 4 15.61 -70.20 -87.03
C GLU A 4 15.32 -68.84 -86.35
N GLN A 5 14.32 -68.65 -85.47
CA GLN A 5 13.55 -69.59 -84.66
C GLN A 5 12.27 -68.88 -84.13
N TYR A 6 11.11 -69.56 -84.16
CA TYR A 6 10.11 -69.74 -83.10
C TYR A 6 10.10 -68.78 -81.88
N HIS A 7 9.00 -68.36 -81.24
CA HIS A 7 7.57 -68.66 -81.21
C HIS A 7 6.98 -67.80 -80.07
N LEU A 8 5.65 -67.78 -79.93
CA LEU A 8 4.91 -67.64 -78.65
C LEU A 8 4.95 -66.23 -77.97
N ILE A 9 3.93 -65.67 -77.31
CA ILE A 9 2.48 -65.88 -77.21
C ILE A 9 1.96 -64.84 -76.17
N LYS A 10 0.70 -64.39 -76.32
CA LYS A 10 -0.30 -64.02 -75.27
C LYS A 10 -0.25 -62.71 -74.46
N HIS A 11 -1.47 -62.15 -74.38
CA HIS A 11 -2.16 -61.42 -73.29
C HIS A 11 -1.59 -60.04 -72.93
N GLY A 12 -2.33 -58.94 -72.87
CA GLY A 12 -3.72 -58.70 -72.45
C GLY A 12 -3.65 -57.71 -71.28
N PHE A 13 -4.19 -56.49 -71.38
CA PHE A 13 -4.20 -55.50 -70.28
C PHE A 13 -5.33 -54.50 -70.54
N THR A 14 -6.54 -54.72 -69.98
CA THR A 14 -7.06 -54.26 -68.68
C THR A 14 -7.37 -52.76 -68.59
N PHE A 15 -8.65 -52.52 -68.36
CA PHE A 15 -9.34 -51.27 -68.05
C PHE A 15 -8.98 -50.83 -66.62
N THR A 16 -8.61 -49.57 -66.40
CA THR A 16 -8.62 -48.99 -65.05
C THR A 16 -9.19 -47.57 -65.08
N LEU A 17 -10.39 -47.42 -64.50
CA LEU A 17 -10.98 -46.15 -64.10
C LEU A 17 -10.15 -45.56 -62.95
N ILE A 18 -9.77 -44.29 -63.08
CA ILE A 18 -9.15 -43.52 -61.99
C ILE A 18 -10.27 -42.85 -61.18
N PHE A 19 -10.49 -43.34 -59.97
CA PHE A 19 -11.33 -42.73 -58.95
C PHE A 19 -10.45 -41.75 -58.15
N LEU A 20 -10.59 -40.43 -58.38
CA LEU A 20 -9.94 -39.40 -57.56
C LEU A 20 -10.79 -39.16 -56.31
N GLY A 21 -10.41 -39.84 -55.22
CA GLY A 21 -10.95 -39.57 -53.88
C GLY A 21 -10.35 -38.28 -53.31
N LEU A 22 -11.22 -37.34 -52.94
CA LEU A 22 -10.84 -36.16 -52.16
C LEU A 22 -10.65 -36.60 -50.70
N ILE A 23 -9.39 -36.64 -50.26
CA ILE A 23 -9.04 -36.89 -48.86
C ILE A 23 -9.11 -35.54 -48.13
N ASN A 24 -10.11 -35.38 -47.26
CA ASN A 24 -10.13 -34.29 -46.29
C ASN A 24 -9.09 -34.57 -45.22
N TYR A 25 -7.98 -33.83 -45.23
CA TYR A 25 -7.02 -33.85 -44.15
C TYR A 25 -7.54 -32.98 -43.00
N SER A 26 -7.96 -33.61 -41.90
CA SER A 26 -8.16 -32.91 -40.63
C SER A 26 -6.81 -32.38 -40.14
N VAL A 27 -6.60 -31.07 -40.19
CA VAL A 27 -5.44 -30.44 -39.55
C VAL A 27 -5.62 -30.56 -38.05
N LEU A 28 -4.82 -31.42 -37.42
CA LEU A 28 -4.61 -31.40 -35.97
C LEU A 28 -3.87 -30.10 -35.63
N GLY A 29 -4.63 -29.06 -35.26
CA GLY A 29 -4.09 -27.83 -34.72
C GLY A 29 -3.45 -28.13 -33.36
N LEU A 30 -2.12 -28.11 -33.29
CA LEU A 30 -1.42 -28.01 -32.02
C LEU A 30 -1.73 -26.63 -31.44
N ALA A 31 -2.66 -26.57 -30.50
CA ALA A 31 -2.86 -25.39 -29.67
C ALA A 31 -1.56 -25.16 -28.90
N GLN A 32 -0.83 -24.11 -29.25
CA GLN A 32 0.26 -23.64 -28.42
C GLN A 32 -0.33 -23.19 -27.08
N PRO A 33 0.27 -23.56 -25.93
CA PRO A 33 -0.14 -23.00 -24.67
C PRO A 33 0.05 -21.49 -24.76
N THR A 34 -1.04 -20.74 -24.71
CA THR A 34 -0.99 -19.29 -24.50
C THR A 34 -0.20 -19.08 -23.24
N SER A 35 0.98 -18.47 -23.37
CA SER A 35 1.78 -18.00 -22.25
C SER A 35 0.85 -17.22 -21.31
N PRO A 36 0.93 -17.40 -19.99
CA PRO A 36 0.23 -16.51 -19.07
C PRO A 36 0.64 -15.09 -19.43
N ILE A 37 -0.35 -14.21 -19.61
CA ILE A 37 -0.10 -12.80 -19.78
C ILE A 37 0.69 -12.36 -18.55
N GLU A 38 1.98 -12.12 -18.69
CA GLU A 38 2.74 -11.29 -17.76
C GLU A 38 2.14 -9.89 -17.88
N GLN A 39 1.05 -9.68 -17.13
CA GLN A 39 0.35 -8.40 -17.07
C GLN A 39 1.24 -7.46 -16.26
N SER A 40 2.20 -6.88 -16.99
CA SER A 40 3.00 -5.69 -16.71
C SER A 40 2.77 -5.10 -15.31
N SER A 41 3.56 -5.59 -14.35
CA SER A 41 3.81 -4.89 -13.09
C SER A 41 4.31 -3.45 -13.31
N ASN A 42 4.71 -3.09 -14.55
CA ASN A 42 5.22 -1.79 -14.96
C ASN A 42 4.14 -0.73 -15.28
N GLN A 43 2.83 -1.05 -15.23
CA GLN A 43 1.76 -0.08 -15.55
C GLN A 43 0.94 0.41 -14.36
N ILE A 44 1.11 -0.17 -13.17
CA ILE A 44 0.37 0.25 -11.97
C ILE A 44 0.84 1.64 -11.54
N LYS A 45 -0.08 2.62 -11.55
CA LYS A 45 0.15 3.97 -11.02
C LYS A 45 -0.47 4.10 -9.63
N ILE A 46 0.36 4.38 -8.64
CA ILE A 46 -0.11 4.70 -7.29
C ILE A 46 -0.58 6.16 -7.28
N ARG A 47 -1.88 6.34 -7.09
CA ARG A 47 -2.54 7.64 -6.96
C ARG A 47 -3.58 7.57 -5.86
N PHE A 48 -3.46 8.42 -4.86
CA PHE A 48 -4.46 8.54 -3.81
C PHE A 48 -5.66 9.33 -4.32
N GLN A 49 -6.85 8.73 -4.21
CA GLN A 49 -8.10 9.43 -4.46
C GLN A 49 -8.68 9.84 -3.11
N GLN A 50 -8.56 11.12 -2.78
CA GLN A 50 -9.15 11.64 -1.56
C GLN A 50 -10.68 11.60 -1.70
N GLN A 51 -11.34 10.89 -0.79
CA GLN A 51 -12.79 10.87 -0.73
C GLN A 51 -13.27 12.03 0.15
N ASP A 52 -13.94 13.01 -0.44
CA ASP A 52 -14.46 14.16 0.30
C ASP A 52 -15.59 13.72 1.22
N SER A 53 -15.33 13.70 2.54
CA SER A 53 -16.22 13.06 3.51
C SER A 53 -17.40 13.92 3.99
N ASP A 54 -17.40 15.24 3.74
CA ASP A 54 -18.42 16.14 4.30
C ASP A 54 -18.71 17.41 3.48
N GLY A 55 -18.22 17.49 2.23
CA GLY A 55 -18.41 18.68 1.39
C GLY A 55 -17.75 19.97 1.91
N SER A 56 -17.01 19.90 3.03
CA SER A 56 -16.23 21.02 3.52
C SER A 56 -14.85 21.01 2.85
N SER A 57 -14.59 22.00 1.99
CA SER A 57 -13.27 22.21 1.38
C SER A 57 -12.16 22.47 2.41
N ARG A 58 -12.50 22.62 3.70
CA ARG A 58 -11.57 23.00 4.78
C ARG A 58 -11.01 21.80 5.55
N GLY A 59 -11.51 20.58 5.32
CA GLY A 59 -11.10 19.39 6.07
C GLY A 59 -11.46 19.46 7.55
N ARG A 60 -11.18 18.38 8.30
CA ARG A 60 -11.48 18.32 9.74
C ARG A 60 -10.47 19.13 10.55
N PRO A 61 -10.90 19.79 11.66
CA PRO A 61 -9.97 20.43 12.59
C PRO A 61 -8.87 19.46 13.01
N GLY A 62 -7.62 19.90 12.84
CA GLY A 62 -6.47 19.03 12.87
C GLY A 62 -5.18 19.73 13.25
N ARG A 63 -4.14 18.94 13.48
CA ARG A 63 -2.78 19.47 13.65
C ARG A 63 -1.79 18.51 13.01
N ARG A 64 -1.67 18.64 11.69
CA ARG A 64 -0.81 17.79 10.86
C ARG A 64 0.68 18.07 11.08
N GLY A 65 1.04 19.33 11.31
CA GLY A 65 2.39 19.75 11.72
C GLY A 65 2.39 20.24 13.17
N GLY A 66 3.33 19.76 13.97
CA GLY A 66 3.45 20.09 15.38
C GLY A 66 3.99 21.49 15.57
N THR A 67 3.12 22.46 15.82
CA THR A 67 3.56 23.79 16.27
C THR A 67 3.84 23.78 17.78
N GLY A 68 4.58 24.75 18.31
CA GLY A 68 4.92 24.74 19.72
C GLY A 68 6.25 25.41 19.98
N SER A 69 6.35 26.69 19.65
CA SER A 69 7.50 27.55 19.98
C SER A 69 7.62 27.84 21.50
N ARG A 70 6.88 27.10 22.34
CA ARG A 70 6.73 27.31 23.79
C ARG A 70 6.99 26.01 24.57
N GLY A 71 7.93 25.20 24.08
CA GLY A 71 8.37 23.99 24.75
C GLY A 71 9.87 23.84 24.62
N ASP A 72 10.46 23.06 25.52
CA ASP A 72 11.90 22.87 25.65
C ASP A 72 12.50 21.91 24.59
N CYS A 73 11.76 21.63 23.51
CA CYS A 73 12.26 20.78 22.44
C CYS A 73 13.30 21.50 21.60
N PRO A 74 14.38 20.81 21.18
CA PRO A 74 15.40 21.42 20.35
C PRO A 74 14.80 21.90 19.01
N PRO A 75 15.35 22.97 18.41
CA PRO A 75 14.91 23.42 17.10
C PRO A 75 15.17 22.34 16.05
N VAL A 76 14.23 22.19 15.10
CA VAL A 76 14.29 21.19 14.04
C VAL A 76 13.93 21.82 12.69
N ASP A 77 14.60 21.39 11.62
CA ASP A 77 14.34 21.87 10.25
C ASP A 77 12.95 21.49 9.74
N LEU A 78 12.44 20.35 10.23
CA LEU A 78 11.16 19.81 9.86
C LEU A 78 10.42 19.40 11.13
N GLN A 79 9.19 19.88 11.26
CA GLN A 79 8.40 19.66 12.47
C GLN A 79 7.91 18.21 12.58
N LEU A 80 7.54 17.80 13.80
CA LEU A 80 6.75 16.60 14.06
C LEU A 80 5.54 16.60 13.12
N THR A 81 5.41 15.61 12.25
CA THR A 81 4.41 15.64 11.17
C THR A 81 3.62 14.35 11.10
N ALA A 82 2.30 14.47 10.96
CA ALA A 82 1.40 13.36 10.73
C ALA A 82 1.40 12.94 9.26
N LEU A 83 1.62 11.64 8.97
CA LEU A 83 1.44 11.10 7.62
C LEU A 83 -0.03 10.73 7.42
N ILE A 84 -0.87 11.75 7.33
CA ILE A 84 -2.32 11.70 7.13
C ILE A 84 -2.71 12.66 5.98
N PRO A 85 -3.80 12.46 5.22
CA PRO A 85 -4.22 13.40 4.18
C PRO A 85 -4.47 14.82 4.69
N SER A 86 -4.51 15.80 3.78
CA SER A 86 -4.77 17.22 4.13
C SER A 86 -6.17 17.44 4.73
N SER A 87 -7.13 16.54 4.45
CA SER A 87 -8.43 16.48 5.13
C SER A 87 -8.34 16.19 6.63
N ASN A 88 -7.17 15.76 7.11
CA ASN A 88 -6.89 15.33 8.48
C ASN A 88 -7.73 14.11 8.93
N LEU A 89 -8.19 13.31 7.97
CA LEU A 89 -8.86 12.02 8.17
C LEU A 89 -8.16 10.95 7.33
N GLY A 90 -7.74 9.85 7.96
CA GLY A 90 -7.17 8.70 7.26
C GLY A 90 -7.97 7.42 7.52
N SER A 91 -8.36 6.74 6.45
CA SER A 91 -9.17 5.53 6.54
C SER A 91 -8.34 4.26 6.46
N PHE A 92 -8.88 3.16 7.02
CA PHE A 92 -8.27 1.82 7.01
C PHE A 92 -9.36 0.75 7.08
N VAL A 93 -9.03 -0.52 6.84
CA VAL A 93 -10.00 -1.65 6.86
C VAL A 93 -9.75 -2.65 7.98
N GLU A 94 -8.51 -2.69 8.48
CA GLU A 94 -8.03 -3.57 9.52
C GLU A 94 -8.68 -3.26 10.87
N ALA A 95 -8.87 -4.28 11.73
CA ALA A 95 -9.37 -4.04 13.09
C ALA A 95 -8.36 -3.29 13.97
N HIS A 96 -7.07 -3.51 13.71
CA HIS A 96 -5.95 -2.89 14.41
C HIS A 96 -5.06 -2.19 13.38
N PRO A 97 -5.30 -0.90 13.08
CA PRO A 97 -4.53 -0.20 12.07
C PRO A 97 -3.11 0.11 12.54
N THR A 98 -2.28 0.48 11.57
CA THR A 98 -0.96 1.08 11.81
C THR A 98 -1.00 2.54 11.37
N LEU A 99 -0.58 3.42 12.27
CA LEU A 99 -0.50 4.87 12.02
C LEU A 99 0.96 5.26 11.77
N TRP A 100 1.18 6.37 11.05
CA TRP A 100 2.50 6.79 10.59
C TRP A 100 2.77 8.26 10.89
N PHE A 101 3.98 8.56 11.38
CA PHE A 101 4.39 9.89 11.81
C PHE A 101 5.85 10.15 11.44
N TYR A 102 6.21 11.39 11.11
CA TYR A 102 7.59 11.82 11.02
C TYR A 102 8.02 12.42 12.35
N ILE A 103 9.01 11.81 12.98
CA ILE A 103 9.60 12.24 14.25
C ILE A 103 10.94 12.92 13.97
N PRO A 104 11.10 14.21 14.30
CA PRO A 104 12.33 14.95 14.05
C PRO A 104 13.36 14.84 15.17
N TYR A 105 13.01 14.16 16.27
CA TYR A 105 13.82 14.04 17.48
C TYR A 105 14.43 12.65 17.64
N LYS A 106 15.57 12.59 18.30
CA LYS A 106 16.20 11.35 18.76
C LYS A 106 15.65 10.96 20.14
N SER A 107 15.75 9.67 20.48
CA SER A 107 15.44 9.15 21.81
C SER A 107 16.11 9.92 22.96
N SER A 108 17.36 10.38 22.79
CA SER A 108 18.10 11.13 23.81
C SER A 108 17.60 12.56 24.05
N GLU A 109 16.81 13.11 23.12
CA GLU A 109 16.29 14.49 23.18
C GLU A 109 14.87 14.53 23.77
N VAL A 110 14.29 13.36 24.04
CA VAL A 110 12.90 13.22 24.45
C VAL A 110 12.83 12.47 25.77
N THR A 111 12.17 13.07 26.75
CA THR A 111 11.92 12.44 28.05
C THR A 111 10.75 11.47 27.97
N THR A 112 9.68 11.82 27.26
CA THR A 112 8.48 10.98 27.13
C THR A 112 7.79 11.22 25.79
N ALA A 113 7.34 10.14 25.15
CA ALA A 113 6.42 10.20 24.03
C ALA A 113 5.15 9.39 24.37
N GLU A 114 4.00 10.01 24.17
CA GLU A 114 2.68 9.45 24.48
C GLU A 114 1.84 9.37 23.21
N PHE A 115 1.14 8.26 23.03
CA PHE A 115 0.06 8.10 22.08
C PHE A 115 -1.27 7.94 22.83
N SER A 116 -2.31 8.65 22.38
CA SER A 116 -3.67 8.44 22.85
C SER A 116 -4.67 8.41 21.70
N LEU A 117 -5.66 7.53 21.82
CA LEU A 117 -6.79 7.37 20.91
C LEU A 117 -8.08 7.60 21.68
N GLN A 118 -8.95 8.44 21.14
CA GLN A 118 -10.23 8.82 21.72
C GLN A 118 -11.37 8.55 20.74
N ASP A 119 -12.56 8.23 21.25
CA ASP A 119 -13.78 8.17 20.45
C ASP A 119 -14.35 9.59 20.19
N GLU A 120 -15.47 9.68 19.46
CA GLU A 120 -16.13 10.95 19.14
C GLU A 120 -16.74 11.65 20.36
N GLN A 121 -16.88 10.94 21.49
CA GLN A 121 -17.33 11.48 22.77
C GLN A 121 -16.15 11.94 23.66
N ASN A 122 -14.91 11.86 23.13
CA ASN A 122 -13.65 12.15 23.84
C ASN A 122 -13.31 11.17 24.96
N ASN A 123 -13.89 9.97 24.98
CA ASN A 123 -13.48 8.93 25.91
C ASN A 123 -12.15 8.32 25.44
N ASP A 124 -11.22 8.08 26.37
CA ASP A 124 -9.96 7.39 26.06
C ASP A 124 -10.24 5.91 25.71
N VAL A 125 -9.98 5.54 24.45
CA VAL A 125 -10.09 4.16 23.94
C VAL A 125 -8.77 3.41 24.16
N TYR A 126 -7.65 4.10 23.91
CA TYR A 126 -6.32 3.53 24.10
C TYR A 126 -5.32 4.63 24.44
N ARG A 127 -4.37 4.33 25.32
CA ARG A 127 -3.28 5.23 25.67
C ARG A 127 -2.05 4.43 26.06
N THR A 128 -0.89 4.84 25.54
CA THR A 128 0.38 4.19 25.83
C THR A 128 1.54 5.16 25.66
N ASN A 129 2.66 4.86 26.33
CA ASN A 129 3.94 5.51 26.07
C ASN A 129 4.73 4.68 25.06
N PHE A 130 5.62 5.34 24.33
CA PHE A 130 6.50 4.66 23.39
C PHE A 130 7.90 5.27 23.38
N THR A 131 8.86 4.46 22.97
CA THR A 131 10.25 4.90 22.81
C THR A 131 10.50 5.30 21.37
N LEU A 132 11.10 6.48 21.18
CA LEU A 132 11.53 6.96 19.87
C LEU A 132 12.75 6.20 19.35
N PRO A 133 12.95 6.12 18.03
CA PRO A 133 14.20 5.65 17.46
C PRO A 133 15.38 6.58 17.80
N ASN A 134 16.60 6.04 17.68
CA ASN A 134 17.83 6.82 17.88
C ASN A 134 18.09 7.82 16.72
N THR A 135 17.41 7.63 15.59
CA THR A 135 17.55 8.47 14.39
C THR A 135 16.20 9.10 14.04
N PRO A 136 16.14 10.41 13.73
CA PRO A 136 14.92 11.05 13.24
C PRO A 136 14.45 10.41 11.93
N GLY A 137 13.14 10.26 11.78
CA GLY A 137 12.59 9.57 10.62
C GLY A 137 11.08 9.33 10.69
N THR A 138 10.57 8.75 9.61
CA THR A 138 9.20 8.26 9.52
C THR A 138 9.08 6.96 10.30
N VAL A 139 8.19 6.93 11.29
CA VAL A 139 7.94 5.77 12.15
C VAL A 139 6.50 5.30 12.03
N SER A 140 6.27 4.03 12.32
CA SER A 140 4.94 3.45 12.48
C SER A 140 4.60 3.20 13.96
N LEU A 141 3.30 3.25 14.27
CA LEU A 141 2.74 2.83 15.55
C LEU A 141 1.56 1.88 15.27
N SER A 142 1.71 0.61 15.68
CA SER A 142 0.66 -0.40 15.55
C SER A 142 -0.33 -0.34 16.72
N LEU A 143 -1.63 -0.41 16.42
CA LEU A 143 -2.68 -0.54 17.42
C LEU A 143 -3.03 -1.99 17.75
N ALA A 144 -2.11 -2.92 17.56
CA ALA A 144 -2.31 -4.35 17.88
C ALA A 144 -2.66 -4.61 19.35
N GLN A 145 -2.25 -3.73 20.28
CA GLN A 145 -2.57 -3.82 21.71
C GLN A 145 -3.82 -3.02 22.12
N ALA A 146 -4.43 -2.27 21.20
CA ALA A 146 -5.67 -1.56 21.45
C ALA A 146 -6.88 -2.48 21.22
N PRO A 147 -8.06 -2.17 21.80
CA PRO A 147 -9.30 -2.79 21.38
C PRO A 147 -9.51 -2.64 19.86
N PRO A 148 -10.13 -3.64 19.19
CA PRO A 148 -10.40 -3.55 17.76
C PRO A 148 -11.30 -2.35 17.47
N LEU A 149 -10.93 -1.53 16.48
CA LEU A 149 -11.71 -0.36 16.11
C LEU A 149 -12.96 -0.76 15.35
N GLU A 150 -14.07 -0.09 15.61
CA GLU A 150 -15.37 -0.42 15.05
C GLU A 150 -15.51 0.11 13.63
N ILE A 151 -16.20 -0.67 12.79
CA ILE A 151 -16.49 -0.29 11.40
C ILE A 151 -17.42 0.94 11.39
N ASN A 152 -17.14 1.87 10.46
CA ASN A 152 -17.82 3.14 10.25
C ASN A 152 -17.82 4.06 11.48
N LYS A 153 -16.84 3.87 12.38
CA LYS A 153 -16.63 4.71 13.56
C LYS A 153 -15.35 5.51 13.41
N LYS A 154 -15.41 6.77 13.84
CA LYS A 154 -14.28 7.70 13.83
C LYS A 154 -13.63 7.76 15.19
N TYR A 155 -12.33 7.95 15.18
CA TYR A 155 -11.51 8.12 16.37
C TYR A 155 -10.53 9.26 16.16
N GLN A 156 -10.21 9.98 17.23
CA GLN A 156 -9.19 11.01 17.22
C GLN A 156 -7.94 10.52 17.93
N TRP A 157 -6.81 10.58 17.26
CA TRP A 157 -5.53 10.21 17.84
C TRP A 157 -4.67 11.45 18.13
N TYR A 158 -3.79 11.32 19.11
CA TYR A 158 -2.79 12.33 19.49
C TYR A 158 -1.43 11.64 19.65
N VAL A 159 -0.39 12.31 19.17
CA VAL A 159 1.00 11.99 19.51
C VAL A 159 1.59 13.20 20.20
N LYS A 160 2.11 13.02 21.42
CA LYS A 160 2.74 14.07 22.23
C LYS A 160 4.18 13.70 22.52
N VAL A 161 5.07 14.68 22.41
CA VAL A 161 6.50 14.56 22.67
C VAL A 161 6.91 15.60 23.70
N TYR A 162 7.51 15.14 24.80
CA TYR A 162 8.00 15.95 25.90
C TYR A 162 9.53 15.90 25.92
N CYS A 163 10.19 17.04 25.72
CA CYS A 163 11.66 17.12 25.68
C CYS A 163 12.30 17.52 27.03
N SER A 164 11.51 18.09 27.95
CA SER A 164 11.98 18.48 29.28
C SER A 164 11.40 17.58 30.36
N GLN A 165 12.24 17.33 31.38
CA GLN A 165 11.83 16.61 32.59
C GLN A 165 10.94 17.48 33.50
N GLN A 166 10.90 18.79 33.28
CA GLN A 166 10.03 19.68 34.04
C GLN A 166 8.59 19.48 33.56
N LYS A 167 7.72 18.95 34.43
CA LYS A 167 6.30 18.66 34.17
C LYS A 167 5.47 19.86 33.67
N LEU A 168 6.04 21.06 33.67
CA LEU A 168 5.39 22.31 33.27
C LEU A 168 5.61 22.67 31.79
N SER A 169 6.55 22.03 31.08
CA SER A 169 6.72 22.30 29.64
C SER A 169 5.57 21.67 28.84
N ALA A 170 4.95 22.47 27.98
CA ALA A 170 3.97 21.97 27.02
C ALA A 170 4.64 20.99 26.03
N PRO A 171 3.98 19.88 25.66
CA PRO A 171 4.52 18.98 24.66
C PRO A 171 4.41 19.58 23.25
N VAL A 172 5.31 19.17 22.37
CA VAL A 172 5.05 19.26 20.93
C VAL A 172 4.11 18.11 20.58
N PHE A 173 3.00 18.41 19.90
CA PHE A 173 2.01 17.38 19.59
C PHE A 173 1.39 17.55 18.21
N ILE A 174 0.95 16.44 17.66
CA ILE A 174 0.14 16.35 16.44
C ILE A 174 -1.14 15.57 16.74
N ARG A 175 -2.18 15.79 15.95
CA ARG A 175 -3.45 15.06 16.07
C ARG A 175 -4.11 14.89 14.71
N GLY A 176 -4.86 13.82 14.57
CA GLY A 176 -5.62 13.52 13.37
C GLY A 176 -6.82 12.62 13.66
N TRP A 177 -7.65 12.43 12.65
CA TRP A 177 -8.79 11.52 12.70
C TRP A 177 -8.50 10.25 11.93
N VAL A 178 -9.02 9.13 12.40
CA VAL A 178 -9.00 7.87 11.68
C VAL A 178 -10.41 7.28 11.63
N GLU A 179 -10.70 6.51 10.58
CA GLU A 179 -11.97 5.81 10.41
C GLU A 179 -11.74 4.40 9.87
N ARG A 180 -12.34 3.41 10.53
CA ARG A 180 -12.36 2.05 9.97
C ARG A 180 -13.52 1.96 8.99
N VAL A 181 -13.25 1.73 7.70
CA VAL A 181 -14.30 1.65 6.69
C VAL A 181 -14.67 0.20 6.37
N ALA A 182 -15.95 -0.04 6.09
CA ALA A 182 -16.40 -1.31 5.56
C ALA A 182 -16.03 -1.44 4.08
N LEU A 183 -15.42 -2.56 3.68
CA LEU A 183 -15.33 -2.90 2.26
C LEU A 183 -16.69 -3.43 1.79
N LYS A 184 -17.25 -2.79 0.76
CA LYS A 184 -18.41 -3.32 0.04
C LYS A 184 -18.05 -4.70 -0.57
N PRO A 185 -19.01 -5.64 -0.69
CA PRO A 185 -18.73 -6.98 -1.23
C PRO A 185 -18.01 -6.97 -2.59
N GLU A 186 -18.32 -6.01 -3.45
CA GLU A 186 -17.71 -5.86 -4.77
C GLU A 186 -16.24 -5.44 -4.65
N LEU A 187 -15.94 -4.47 -3.76
CA LEU A 187 -14.58 -4.01 -3.49
C LEU A 187 -13.75 -5.10 -2.79
N ALA A 188 -14.36 -5.90 -1.92
CA ALA A 188 -13.69 -7.04 -1.30
C ALA A 188 -13.28 -8.09 -2.34
N LYS A 189 -14.14 -8.38 -3.33
CA LYS A 189 -13.80 -9.26 -4.45
C LYS A 189 -12.69 -8.68 -5.31
N GLN A 190 -12.72 -7.38 -5.60
CA GLN A 190 -11.64 -6.71 -6.32
C GLN A 190 -10.31 -6.78 -5.58
N LEU A 191 -10.29 -6.54 -4.26
CA LEU A 191 -9.09 -6.68 -3.45
C LEU A 191 -8.50 -8.10 -3.51
N GLN A 192 -9.34 -9.14 -3.60
CA GLN A 192 -8.87 -10.53 -3.77
C GLN A 192 -8.15 -10.76 -5.10
N THR A 193 -8.44 -9.96 -6.13
CA THR A 193 -7.74 -10.01 -7.42
C THR A 193 -6.39 -9.28 -7.40
N ALA A 194 -6.12 -8.46 -6.38
CA ALA A 194 -4.82 -7.81 -6.19
C ALA A 194 -3.82 -8.81 -5.56
N THR A 195 -3.15 -9.56 -6.42
CA THR A 195 -2.25 -10.66 -6.05
C THR A 195 -0.90 -10.18 -5.51
N THR A 196 -0.43 -8.99 -5.91
CA THR A 196 0.84 -8.43 -5.44
C THR A 196 0.64 -7.34 -4.38
N PRO A 197 1.59 -7.16 -3.44
CA PRO A 197 1.57 -6.04 -2.50
C PRO A 197 1.36 -4.67 -3.17
N ARG A 198 2.01 -4.43 -4.32
CA ARG A 198 1.89 -3.17 -5.06
C ARG A 198 0.49 -2.97 -5.67
N GLU A 199 -0.15 -4.04 -6.14
CA GLU A 199 -1.56 -4.00 -6.57
C GLU A 199 -2.49 -3.66 -5.40
N ARG A 200 -2.22 -4.21 -4.20
CA ARG A 200 -2.99 -3.87 -3.00
C ARG A 200 -2.83 -2.39 -2.62
N VAL A 201 -1.61 -1.84 -2.68
CA VAL A 201 -1.38 -0.40 -2.49
C VAL A 201 -2.23 0.41 -3.47
N ALA A 202 -2.21 0.04 -4.76
CA ALA A 202 -2.97 0.74 -5.78
C ALA A 202 -4.48 0.69 -5.50
N PHE A 203 -5.00 -0.49 -5.16
CA PHE A 203 -6.39 -0.68 -4.78
C PHE A 203 -6.78 0.23 -3.60
N TYR A 204 -6.02 0.19 -2.50
CA TYR A 204 -6.34 1.00 -1.33
C TYR A 204 -6.27 2.50 -1.64
N ALA A 205 -5.24 2.94 -2.37
CA ALA A 205 -5.06 4.35 -2.71
C ALA A 205 -6.18 4.87 -3.62
N GLN A 206 -6.58 4.10 -4.63
CA GLN A 206 -7.67 4.45 -5.55
C GLN A 206 -9.05 4.47 -4.88
N ASN A 207 -9.21 3.74 -3.77
CA ASN A 207 -10.45 3.71 -2.99
C ASN A 207 -10.40 4.62 -1.74
N GLY A 208 -9.41 5.52 -1.63
CA GLY A 208 -9.32 6.46 -0.50
C GLY A 208 -8.95 5.85 0.85
N ILE A 209 -8.47 4.60 0.88
CA ILE A 209 -8.12 3.85 2.10
C ILE A 209 -6.66 4.14 2.46
N TRP A 210 -6.43 5.33 3.03
CA TRP A 210 -5.10 5.90 3.23
C TRP A 210 -4.14 5.03 4.05
N TYR A 211 -4.47 4.66 5.29
CA TYR A 211 -3.51 4.01 6.18
C TYR A 211 -3.20 2.57 5.76
N SER A 212 -4.15 1.87 5.14
CA SER A 212 -3.90 0.56 4.53
C SER A 212 -2.94 0.68 3.33
N ALA A 213 -3.14 1.68 2.46
CA ALA A 213 -2.24 1.95 1.33
C ALA A 213 -0.82 2.32 1.81
N LEU A 214 -0.72 3.29 2.74
CA LEU A 214 0.54 3.79 3.25
C LEU A 214 1.33 2.71 3.98
N THR A 215 0.67 1.91 4.82
CA THR A 215 1.32 0.83 5.58
C THR A 215 1.86 -0.25 4.65
N GLU A 216 1.07 -0.66 3.67
CA GLU A 216 1.48 -1.67 2.69
C GLU A 216 2.68 -1.18 1.85
N LEU A 217 2.66 0.08 1.42
CA LEU A 217 3.75 0.67 0.65
C LEU A 217 5.02 0.88 1.49
N ALA A 218 4.87 1.28 2.75
CA ALA A 218 5.99 1.43 3.66
C ALA A 218 6.70 0.08 3.90
N LYS A 219 5.95 -1.01 4.07
CA LYS A 219 6.51 -2.38 4.18
C LYS A 219 7.34 -2.74 2.95
N LEU A 220 6.84 -2.44 1.74
CA LEU A 220 7.60 -2.65 0.51
C LEU A 220 8.87 -1.82 0.48
N ARG A 221 8.81 -0.55 0.88
CA ARG A 221 9.97 0.35 0.90
C ARG A 221 11.04 -0.12 1.89
N ILE A 222 10.64 -0.57 3.07
CA ILE A 222 11.55 -1.13 4.08
C ILE A 222 12.21 -2.42 3.55
N ALA A 223 11.44 -3.30 2.93
CA ALA A 223 11.95 -4.56 2.39
C ALA A 223 12.84 -4.38 1.13
N GLN A 224 12.60 -3.32 0.35
CA GLN A 224 13.24 -3.08 -0.94
C GLN A 224 13.74 -1.63 -1.07
N PRO A 225 14.69 -1.18 -0.22
CA PRO A 225 15.07 0.22 -0.14
C PRO A 225 15.70 0.78 -1.43
N GLN A 226 16.29 -0.08 -2.26
CA GLN A 226 16.92 0.28 -3.54
C GLN A 226 15.98 0.14 -4.74
N ASN A 227 14.73 -0.28 -4.55
CA ASN A 227 13.78 -0.44 -5.64
C ASN A 227 13.24 0.94 -6.06
N ALA A 228 13.68 1.41 -7.24
CA ALA A 228 13.28 2.70 -7.80
C ALA A 228 11.76 2.83 -7.97
N THR A 229 11.07 1.77 -8.36
CA THR A 229 9.61 1.76 -8.52
C THR A 229 8.91 2.00 -7.19
N VAL A 230 9.30 1.28 -6.13
CA VAL A 230 8.73 1.46 -4.78
C VAL A 230 9.01 2.85 -4.23
N ASN A 231 10.22 3.37 -4.45
CA ASN A 231 10.57 4.74 -4.04
C ASN A 231 9.76 5.81 -4.80
N ASN A 232 9.48 5.60 -6.09
CA ASN A 232 8.64 6.48 -6.89
C ASN A 232 7.16 6.42 -6.49
N ASP A 233 6.67 5.24 -6.13
CA ASP A 233 5.32 5.06 -5.58
C ASP A 233 5.17 5.78 -4.25
N TRP A 234 6.16 5.65 -3.35
CA TRP A 234 6.19 6.38 -2.08
C TRP A 234 6.16 7.88 -2.30
N ALA A 235 7.02 8.36 -3.20
CA ALA A 235 7.08 9.77 -3.55
C ALA A 235 5.74 10.28 -4.10
N SER A 236 5.09 9.49 -4.96
CA SER A 236 3.78 9.81 -5.52
C SER A 236 2.72 9.89 -4.43
N LEU A 237 2.60 8.85 -3.61
CA LEU A 237 1.56 8.76 -2.57
C LEU A 237 1.65 9.91 -1.57
N LEU A 238 2.87 10.30 -1.14
CA LEU A 238 3.05 11.43 -0.24
C LEU A 238 2.77 12.79 -0.91
N ARG A 239 3.13 12.96 -2.19
CA ARG A 239 2.83 14.19 -2.93
C ARG A 239 1.34 14.40 -3.14
N ASP A 240 0.59 13.33 -3.38
CA ASP A 240 -0.88 13.40 -3.57
C ASP A 240 -1.59 14.02 -2.37
N VAL A 241 -0.97 13.96 -1.18
CA VAL A 241 -1.50 14.57 0.05
C VAL A 241 -0.70 15.79 0.53
N GLY A 242 0.26 16.30 -0.24
CA GLY A 242 1.07 17.46 0.15
C GLY A 242 2.08 17.18 1.28
N LEU A 243 2.76 16.03 1.24
CA LEU A 243 3.87 15.64 2.13
C LEU A 243 5.18 15.45 1.35
N GLU A 244 5.37 16.24 0.29
CA GLU A 244 6.54 16.18 -0.58
C GLU A 244 7.87 16.36 0.16
N ASN A 245 7.88 17.14 1.24
CA ASN A 245 9.03 17.37 2.12
C ASN A 245 9.46 16.12 2.92
N LEU A 246 8.61 15.09 3.00
CA LEU A 246 8.90 13.83 3.69
C LEU A 246 9.42 12.72 2.76
N VAL A 247 9.37 12.91 1.44
CA VAL A 247 9.66 11.84 0.46
C VAL A 247 11.05 11.22 0.64
N GLN A 248 12.05 12.06 0.92
CA GLN A 248 13.44 11.65 1.08
C GLN A 248 13.83 11.34 2.53
N LYS A 249 12.90 11.47 3.48
CA LYS A 249 13.18 11.16 4.89
C LYS A 249 13.23 9.64 5.10
N PRO A 250 14.11 9.14 5.98
CA PRO A 250 14.24 7.71 6.23
C PRO A 250 12.95 7.15 6.84
N VAL A 251 12.67 5.87 6.57
CA VAL A 251 11.65 5.10 7.28
C VAL A 251 12.36 4.31 8.37
N ALA A 252 12.22 4.76 9.61
CA ALA A 252 12.94 4.23 10.78
C ALA A 252 12.26 3.00 11.41
N GLY A 253 11.09 2.59 10.91
CA GLY A 253 10.38 1.39 11.36
C GLY A 253 9.36 1.64 12.47
N GLU A 254 8.98 0.58 13.17
CA GLU A 254 7.94 0.62 14.22
C GLU A 254 8.50 1.07 15.57
N VAL A 255 7.75 1.91 16.28
CA VAL A 255 8.10 2.34 17.64
C VAL A 255 7.83 1.25 18.67
N ASN A 256 8.67 1.19 19.69
CA ASN A 256 8.48 0.26 20.79
C ASN A 256 7.45 0.81 21.79
N LEU A 257 6.27 0.21 21.84
CA LEU A 257 5.26 0.50 22.84
C LEU A 257 5.66 -0.05 24.21
N HIS A 258 5.49 0.74 25.26
CA HIS A 258 5.69 0.25 26.62
C HIS A 258 4.56 -0.72 26.97
N LYS A 259 4.90 -1.90 27.47
CA LYS A 259 3.92 -2.83 28.00
C LYS A 259 3.31 -2.20 29.26
N LYS A 260 1.98 -2.18 29.33
CA LYS A 260 1.28 -1.84 30.57
C LYS A 260 1.46 -2.93 31.61
#